data_AF-A0A971PFB2-F1
#
_entry.id   AF-A0A971PFB2-F1
#
_cell.length_a   1.000
_cell.length_b   1.000
_cell.length_c   1.000
_cell.angle_alpha   90.00
_cell.angle_beta   90.00
_cell.angle_gamma   90.00
#
_symmetry.space_group_name_H-M   'P 1'
#
loop_
_entity.id
_entity.type
_entity.pdbx_description
1 polymer ?
#
loop_
_entity_poly.entity_id
_entity_poly.type
_entity_poly.pdbx_seq_one_letter_code
_entity_poly.pdbx_strand_id
1 'polypeptide(L)'
;MMTRPTAPDTSASNFDDTTQATSNLDKAVSNAILTKNRGSYLAGECQAEGHYIMDSTTEGTSVIAYVLAMYGEYGFEDGNFVKVSGTGVIPSVIKFSKDGAGTYSMVNYQEPEDGEGYAASIRKMFPLALQFQCLNISASRVKELQTQEREYAAIYLKSISRHAAIGNYGDFDHPLLTSLGVSVEVSNMMCENRNLSKYPLWVGNVERIEDGIRYVYQVDYDQEAHEITYSKLKYDTKTVAEKFVFDSTSGKEISQL
;
A
#
# COMPACT_ATOMS: atom_id res chain seq x y z
N MET A 1 41.99 47.92 -20.06
CA MET A 1 41.79 48.29 -18.64
C MET A 1 40.33 48.62 -18.43
N MET A 2 39.55 47.66 -17.93
CA MET A 2 38.25 47.91 -17.30
C MET A 2 38.12 46.86 -16.20
N THR A 3 38.15 47.33 -14.95
CA THR A 3 38.08 46.56 -13.72
C THR A 3 36.68 46.00 -13.52
N ARG A 4 36.60 44.68 -13.31
CA ARG A 4 35.37 43.96 -12.98
C ARG A 4 34.94 44.33 -11.55
N PRO A 5 33.68 44.70 -11.28
CA PRO A 5 33.20 44.89 -9.92
C PRO A 5 33.11 43.54 -9.19
N THR A 6 33.70 43.47 -8.00
CA THR A 6 33.54 42.38 -7.04
C THR A 6 32.14 42.46 -6.42
N ALA A 7 31.38 41.37 -6.51
CA ALA A 7 30.14 41.19 -5.76
C ALA A 7 30.46 40.88 -4.28
N PRO A 8 29.58 41.29 -3.34
CA PRO A 8 29.88 41.27 -1.92
C PRO A 8 29.83 39.86 -1.33
N ASP A 9 30.77 39.62 -0.43
CA ASP A 9 30.74 38.58 0.58
C ASP A 9 29.41 38.66 1.34
N THR A 10 28.63 37.59 1.27
CA THR A 10 27.39 37.42 2.03
C THR A 10 27.46 36.09 2.77
N SER A 11 28.14 36.14 3.90
CA SER A 11 27.88 35.27 5.04
C SER A 11 26.41 35.41 5.47
N ALA A 12 25.58 34.44 5.10
CA ALA A 12 24.28 34.12 5.69
C ALA A 12 23.93 32.71 5.17
N SER A 13 23.48 31.74 5.94
CA SER A 13 22.89 31.71 7.28
C SER A 13 22.93 30.23 7.70
N ASN A 14 23.14 29.94 8.99
CA ASN A 14 22.90 28.62 9.56
C ASN A 14 21.44 28.21 9.28
N PHE A 15 21.20 27.47 8.21
CA PHE A 15 19.98 26.70 8.02
C PHE A 15 20.03 25.55 9.02
N ASP A 16 19.49 25.86 10.20
CA ASP A 16 19.06 25.03 11.31
C ASP A 16 19.35 23.51 11.15
N ASP A 17 20.45 23.06 11.77
CA ASP A 17 20.89 21.66 11.86
C ASP A 17 19.76 20.74 12.38
N THR A 18 18.84 21.30 13.18
CA THR A 18 17.62 20.67 13.68
C THR A 18 16.61 20.31 12.57
N THR A 19 16.48 21.15 11.54
CA THR A 19 15.59 20.92 10.39
C THR A 19 16.16 19.90 9.38
N GLN A 20 17.49 19.84 9.22
CA GLN A 20 18.12 18.78 8.44
C GLN A 20 18.10 17.44 9.18
N ALA A 21 18.37 17.42 10.49
CA ALA A 21 18.35 16.21 11.29
C ALA A 21 16.95 15.57 11.37
N THR A 22 15.89 16.36 11.51
CA THR A 22 14.50 15.87 11.44
C THR A 22 14.16 15.32 10.06
N SER A 23 14.60 15.97 8.97
CA SER A 23 14.37 15.48 7.60
C SER A 23 15.10 14.16 7.28
N ASN A 24 16.21 13.86 7.96
CA ASN A 24 16.97 12.61 7.76
C ASN A 24 16.38 11.44 8.55
N LEU A 25 15.88 11.67 9.77
CA LEU A 25 15.18 10.65 10.55
C LEU A 25 13.83 10.27 9.89
N ASP A 26 13.10 11.26 9.39
CA ASP A 26 11.84 11.07 8.65
C ASP A 26 12.03 10.10 7.46
N LYS A 27 13.01 10.37 6.59
CA LYS A 27 13.38 9.46 5.49
C LYS A 27 13.83 8.09 5.98
N ALA A 28 14.55 8.01 7.09
CA ALA A 28 14.98 6.72 7.65
C ALA A 28 13.79 5.88 8.15
N VAL A 29 12.80 6.53 8.79
CA VAL A 29 11.55 5.91 9.23
C VAL A 29 10.74 5.43 8.03
N SER A 30 10.54 6.29 7.03
CA SER A 30 9.88 5.93 5.77
C SER A 30 10.49 4.67 5.13
N ASN A 31 11.82 4.67 4.95
CA ASN A 31 12.55 3.53 4.40
C ASN A 31 12.43 2.27 5.27
N ALA A 32 12.44 2.43 6.60
CA ALA A 32 12.28 1.31 7.53
C ALA A 32 10.91 0.66 7.41
N ILE A 33 9.83 1.45 7.30
CA ILE A 33 8.46 0.95 7.11
C ILE A 33 8.34 0.16 5.81
N LEU A 34 8.81 0.74 4.69
CA LEU A 34 8.77 0.08 3.38
C LEU A 34 9.60 -1.21 3.37
N THR A 35 10.79 -1.17 3.97
CA THR A 35 11.70 -2.34 4.02
C THR A 35 11.14 -3.46 4.89
N LYS A 36 10.61 -3.13 6.08
CA LYS A 36 10.04 -4.11 7.02
C LYS A 36 8.86 -4.86 6.44
N ASN A 37 8.01 -4.18 5.67
CA ASN A 37 6.76 -4.72 5.16
C ASN A 37 6.85 -5.33 3.76
N ARG A 38 8.00 -5.17 3.08
CA ARG A 38 8.22 -5.74 1.74
C ARG A 38 7.94 -7.24 1.71
N GLY A 39 7.00 -7.64 0.86
CA GLY A 39 6.61 -9.05 0.69
C GLY A 39 5.82 -9.66 1.85
N SER A 40 5.39 -8.85 2.82
CA SER A 40 4.56 -9.32 3.94
C SER A 40 3.05 -9.32 3.64
N TYR A 41 2.65 -8.67 2.55
CA TYR A 41 1.25 -8.55 2.12
C TYR A 41 1.07 -8.99 0.66
N LEU A 42 -0.19 -9.09 0.21
CA LEU A 42 -0.51 -9.33 -1.19
C LEU A 42 0.12 -8.21 -2.02
N ALA A 43 1.08 -8.58 -2.88
CA ALA A 43 1.84 -7.62 -3.66
C ALA A 43 0.94 -6.78 -4.57
N GLY A 44 1.10 -5.47 -4.47
CA GLY A 44 0.57 -4.50 -5.41
C GLY A 44 1.61 -4.12 -6.46
N GLU A 45 1.26 -3.10 -7.23
CA GLU A 45 2.14 -2.47 -8.21
C GLU A 45 2.96 -1.32 -7.60
N CYS A 46 2.45 -0.67 -6.55
CA CYS A 46 3.12 0.42 -5.83
C CYS A 46 3.07 0.19 -4.31
N GLN A 47 4.23 0.24 -3.67
CA GLN A 47 4.35 0.26 -2.21
C GLN A 47 4.26 1.70 -1.72
N ALA A 48 3.47 1.91 -0.67
CA ALA A 48 3.23 3.22 -0.08
C ALA A 48 3.31 3.13 1.44
N GLU A 49 3.65 4.26 2.06
CA GLU A 49 3.60 4.41 3.51
C GLU A 49 3.05 5.77 3.90
N GLY A 50 2.53 5.84 5.12
CA GLY A 50 2.33 7.08 5.81
C GLY A 50 2.80 6.93 7.24
N HIS A 51 3.44 7.96 7.79
CA HIS A 51 3.93 7.93 9.15
C HIS A 51 3.80 9.24 9.89
N TYR A 52 3.88 9.14 11.22
CA TYR A 52 4.03 10.25 12.13
C TYR A 52 4.97 9.89 13.26
N ILE A 53 6.10 10.58 13.35
CA ILE A 53 7.04 10.45 14.47
C ILE A 53 6.44 11.21 15.66
N MET A 54 5.96 10.47 16.65
CA MET A 54 5.39 11.05 17.88
C MET A 54 6.50 11.62 18.78
N ASP A 55 7.61 10.89 18.89
CA ASP A 55 8.78 11.29 19.66
C ASP A 55 10.02 10.52 19.18
N SER A 56 11.19 11.01 19.55
CA SER A 56 12.45 10.29 19.37
C SER A 56 13.43 10.54 20.51
N THR A 57 14.20 9.52 20.86
CA THR A 57 15.27 9.62 21.87
C THR A 57 16.60 9.26 21.24
N THR A 58 17.67 9.97 21.62
CA THR A 58 19.03 9.74 21.12
C THR A 58 19.97 9.54 22.30
N GLU A 59 20.69 8.41 22.28
CA GLU A 59 21.71 8.07 23.26
C GLU A 59 22.98 7.62 22.52
N GLY A 60 23.98 8.50 22.47
CA GLY A 60 25.18 8.28 21.65
C GLY A 60 24.83 8.12 20.18
N THR A 61 25.14 6.95 19.62
CA THR A 61 24.81 6.59 18.22
C THR A 61 23.48 5.87 18.09
N SER A 62 22.78 5.56 19.18
CA SER A 62 21.48 4.88 19.14
C SER A 62 20.35 5.91 19.08
N VAL A 63 19.41 5.73 18.16
CA VAL A 63 18.19 6.54 18.07
C VAL A 63 16.97 5.63 18.13
N ILE A 64 16.00 5.95 18.97
CA ILE A 64 14.71 5.26 19.03
C ILE A 64 13.64 6.25 18.58
N ALA A 65 12.90 5.90 17.54
CA ALA A 65 11.74 6.63 17.06
C ALA A 65 10.46 5.90 17.49
N TYR A 66 9.52 6.64 18.08
CA TYR A 66 8.18 6.18 18.40
C TYR A 66 7.23 6.71 17.33
N VAL A 67 6.69 5.83 16.51
CA VAL A 67 6.05 6.19 15.25
C VAL A 67 4.64 5.63 15.19
N LEU A 68 3.70 6.36 14.61
CA LEU A 68 2.49 5.79 14.06
C LEU A 68 2.76 5.51 12.59
N ALA A 69 2.65 4.27 12.14
CA ALA A 69 2.97 3.87 10.77
C ALA A 69 1.77 3.23 10.08
N MET A 70 1.66 3.44 8.77
CA MET A 70 0.71 2.79 7.88
C MET A 70 1.48 2.32 6.65
N TYR A 71 1.17 1.12 6.17
CA TYR A 71 1.75 0.53 4.96
C TYR A 71 0.65 0.11 4.00
N GLY A 72 0.90 0.24 2.70
CA GLY A 72 -0.06 -0.11 1.67
C GLY A 72 0.58 -0.63 0.39
N GLU A 73 -0.07 -1.62 -0.20
CA GLU A 73 0.18 -2.12 -1.54
C GLU A 73 -0.97 -1.64 -2.43
N TYR A 74 -0.64 -0.90 -3.49
CA TYR A 74 -1.62 -0.34 -4.43
C TYR A 74 -1.59 -1.07 -5.76
N GLY A 75 -2.76 -1.44 -6.29
CA GLY A 75 -2.92 -2.12 -7.58
C GLY A 75 -4.12 -1.59 -8.34
N PHE A 76 -4.23 -1.94 -9.63
CA PHE A 76 -5.39 -1.54 -10.42
C PHE A 76 -6.55 -2.54 -10.26
N GLU A 77 -7.71 -2.00 -9.90
CA GLU A 77 -8.99 -2.70 -9.87
C GLU A 77 -10.02 -1.83 -10.60
N ASP A 78 -10.67 -2.36 -11.64
CA ASP A 78 -11.70 -1.65 -12.43
C ASP A 78 -11.30 -0.25 -12.91
N GLY A 79 -10.02 -0.08 -13.27
CA GLY A 79 -9.47 1.20 -13.71
C GLY A 79 -9.16 2.19 -12.60
N ASN A 80 -9.46 1.86 -11.34
CA ASN A 80 -9.08 2.60 -10.15
C ASN A 80 -7.76 2.08 -9.57
N PHE A 81 -7.06 2.89 -8.78
CA PHE A 81 -5.81 2.51 -8.13
C PHE A 81 -6.04 2.35 -6.63
N VAL A 82 -6.23 1.11 -6.22
CA VAL A 82 -6.81 0.71 -4.95
C VAL A 82 -5.72 0.21 -4.01
N LYS A 83 -5.80 0.54 -2.71
CA LYS A 83 -5.02 -0.14 -1.67
C LYS A 83 -5.53 -1.57 -1.52
N VAL A 84 -4.89 -2.51 -2.24
CA VAL A 84 -5.30 -3.92 -2.32
C VAL A 84 -4.87 -4.72 -1.09
N SER A 85 -3.86 -4.25 -0.37
CA SER A 85 -3.45 -4.84 0.91
C SER A 85 -2.59 -3.87 1.73
N GLY A 86 -2.26 -4.26 2.97
CA GLY A 86 -1.42 -3.49 3.89
C GLY A 86 -2.05 -3.38 5.28
N THR A 87 -1.77 -2.28 5.98
CA THR A 87 -2.19 -2.06 7.36
C THR A 87 -3.12 -0.87 7.52
N GLY A 88 -3.80 -0.82 8.66
CA GLY A 88 -4.24 0.45 9.25
C GLY A 88 -3.07 1.18 9.91
N VAL A 89 -3.36 2.08 10.86
CA VAL A 89 -2.29 2.72 11.64
C VAL A 89 -1.84 1.78 12.75
N ILE A 90 -0.55 1.44 12.78
CA ILE A 90 0.09 0.62 13.80
C ILE A 90 1.15 1.45 14.54
N PRO A 91 1.03 1.65 15.87
CA PRO A 91 2.12 2.20 16.65
C PRO A 91 3.35 1.29 16.59
N SER A 92 4.49 1.84 16.20
CA SER A 92 5.74 1.10 16.00
C SER A 92 6.90 1.78 16.74
N VAL A 93 7.85 0.96 17.23
CA VAL A 93 9.12 1.44 17.78
C VAL A 93 10.23 1.03 16.85
N ILE A 94 10.93 2.02 16.29
CA ILE A 94 12.01 1.78 15.34
C ILE A 94 13.32 2.23 15.97
N LYS A 95 14.27 1.30 16.07
CA LYS A 95 15.61 1.58 16.57
C LYS A 95 16.57 1.71 15.40
N PHE A 96 17.36 2.77 15.40
CA PHE A 96 18.41 3.04 14.44
C PHE A 96 19.78 3.16 15.11
N SER A 97 20.83 2.87 14.35
CA SER A 97 22.18 3.37 14.61
C SER A 97 22.48 4.54 13.68
N LYS A 98 23.03 5.63 14.22
CA LYS A 98 23.47 6.83 13.50
C LYS A 98 24.99 6.86 13.44
N ASP A 99 25.55 6.97 12.23
CA ASP A 99 27.00 7.09 12.04
C ASP A 99 27.48 8.55 12.19
N GLY A 100 28.80 8.76 12.13
CA GLY A 100 29.42 10.09 12.24
C GLY A 100 29.11 11.04 11.07
N ALA A 101 28.55 10.54 9.96
CA ALA A 101 28.07 11.32 8.83
C ALA A 101 26.56 11.64 8.95
N GLY A 102 25.89 11.13 9.98
CA GLY A 102 24.47 11.34 10.23
C GLY A 102 23.55 10.35 9.50
N THR A 103 24.09 9.29 8.91
CA THR A 103 23.32 8.24 8.23
C THR A 103 22.67 7.31 9.24
N TYR A 104 21.39 7.02 9.06
CA TYR A 104 20.63 6.07 9.88
C TYR A 104 20.62 4.68 9.25
N SER A 105 20.89 3.65 10.05
CA SER A 105 20.68 2.24 9.69
C SER A 105 19.69 1.61 10.66
N MET A 106 18.63 0.98 10.15
CA MET A 106 17.63 0.31 10.98
C MET A 106 18.27 -0.89 11.69
N VAL A 107 18.17 -0.90 13.02
CA VAL A 107 18.64 -1.99 13.90
C VAL A 107 17.48 -2.89 14.31
N ASN A 108 16.31 -2.32 14.58
CA ASN A 108 15.13 -3.08 14.97
C ASN A 108 13.84 -2.34 14.57
N TYR A 109 12.78 -3.10 14.29
CA TYR A 109 11.43 -2.59 14.07
C TYR A 109 10.47 -3.47 14.87
N GLN A 110 9.74 -2.87 15.82
CA GLN A 110 8.83 -3.59 16.69
C GLN A 110 7.41 -3.04 16.61
N GLU A 111 6.45 -3.95 16.43
CA GLU A 111 5.01 -3.70 16.49
C GLU A 111 4.43 -4.35 17.76
N PRO A 112 3.32 -3.82 18.31
CA PRO A 112 2.60 -4.47 19.39
C PRO A 112 1.99 -5.79 18.92
N GLU A 113 1.74 -6.70 19.85
CA GLU A 113 0.94 -7.90 19.56
C GLU A 113 -0.49 -7.51 19.15
N ASP A 114 -1.11 -8.33 18.30
CA ASP A 114 -2.51 -8.17 17.93
C ASP A 114 -3.48 -8.70 19.00
N GLY A 115 -4.72 -8.24 18.93
CA GLY A 115 -5.81 -8.74 19.79
C GLY A 115 -5.62 -8.39 21.28
N GLU A 116 -5.83 -9.37 22.16
CA GLU A 116 -5.83 -9.16 23.62
C GLU A 116 -4.47 -8.67 24.16
N GLY A 117 -3.37 -8.98 23.46
CA GLY A 117 -2.02 -8.57 23.81
C GLY A 117 -1.69 -7.11 23.47
N TYR A 118 -2.50 -6.44 22.65
CA TYR A 118 -2.22 -5.11 22.10
C TYR A 118 -1.95 -4.07 23.17
N ALA A 119 -2.88 -3.91 24.11
CA ALA A 119 -2.76 -2.87 25.13
C ALA A 119 -1.58 -3.14 26.11
N ALA A 120 -1.25 -4.40 26.38
CA ALA A 120 -0.09 -4.74 27.21
C ALA A 120 1.23 -4.44 26.47
N SER A 121 1.29 -4.76 25.18
CA SER A 121 2.44 -4.46 24.32
C SER A 121 2.73 -2.96 24.24
N ILE A 122 1.69 -2.13 24.03
CA ILE A 122 1.85 -0.67 24.02
C ILE A 122 2.46 -0.16 25.33
N ARG A 123 1.96 -0.63 26.48
CA ARG A 123 2.47 -0.20 27.80
C ARG A 123 3.92 -0.61 28.05
N LYS A 124 4.34 -1.73 27.46
CA LYS A 124 5.72 -2.24 27.55
C LYS A 124 6.68 -1.51 26.61
N MET A 125 6.21 -1.17 25.41
CA MET A 125 7.05 -0.63 24.32
C MET A 125 7.18 0.88 24.35
N PHE A 126 6.16 1.61 24.79
CA PHE A 126 6.09 3.07 24.66
C PHE A 126 6.23 3.78 26.02
N PRO A 127 6.91 4.95 26.07
CA PRO A 127 6.89 5.84 27.21
C PRO A 127 5.45 6.20 27.63
N LEU A 128 5.22 6.37 28.94
CA LEU A 128 3.89 6.63 29.50
C LEU A 128 3.16 7.79 28.82
N ALA A 129 3.89 8.85 28.45
CA ALA A 129 3.36 10.03 27.77
C ALA A 129 2.75 9.73 26.38
N LEU A 130 3.21 8.67 25.69
CA LEU A 130 2.77 8.32 24.33
C LEU A 130 1.69 7.24 24.32
N GLN A 131 1.55 6.47 25.41
CA GLN A 131 0.65 5.31 25.46
C GLN A 131 -0.80 5.69 25.16
N PHE A 132 -1.28 6.83 25.66
CA PHE A 132 -2.65 7.27 25.39
C PHE A 132 -2.91 7.48 23.90
N GLN A 133 -1.97 8.14 23.20
CA GLN A 133 -2.06 8.39 21.77
C GLN A 133 -1.99 7.10 20.95
N CYS A 134 -1.18 6.13 21.37
CA CYS A 134 -1.09 4.81 20.71
C CYS A 134 -2.37 3.97 20.86
N LEU A 135 -3.04 4.08 22.01
CA LEU A 135 -4.30 3.36 22.28
C LEU A 135 -5.53 4.07 21.69
N ASN A 136 -5.43 5.36 21.39
CA ASN A 136 -6.54 6.20 20.95
C ASN A 136 -6.14 7.07 19.74
N ILE A 137 -5.79 6.40 18.64
CA ILE A 137 -5.37 7.08 17.40
C ILE A 137 -6.58 7.85 16.84
N SER A 138 -6.42 9.16 16.65
CA SER A 138 -7.51 10.02 16.18
C SER A 138 -7.84 9.77 14.70
N ALA A 139 -9.10 9.97 14.33
CA ALA A 139 -9.52 9.90 12.92
C ALA A 139 -8.77 10.90 12.02
N SER A 140 -8.40 12.08 12.56
CA SER A 140 -7.56 13.04 11.85
C SER A 140 -6.17 12.48 11.53
N ARG A 141 -5.56 11.76 12.48
CA ARG A 141 -4.25 11.12 12.29
C ARG A 141 -4.33 9.98 11.29
N VAL A 142 -5.39 9.17 11.33
CA VAL A 142 -5.64 8.14 10.31
C VAL A 142 -5.72 8.76 8.92
N LYS A 143 -6.49 9.85 8.76
CA LYS A 143 -6.65 10.54 7.48
C LYS A 143 -5.34 11.15 6.96
N GLU A 144 -4.50 11.67 7.85
CA GLU A 144 -3.19 12.22 7.50
C GLU A 144 -2.27 11.13 6.92
N LEU A 145 -2.15 10.00 7.60
CA LEU A 145 -1.31 8.88 7.12
C LEU A 145 -1.86 8.28 5.82
N GLN A 146 -3.19 8.16 5.69
CA GLN A 146 -3.81 7.76 4.42
C GLN A 146 -3.53 8.76 3.29
N THR A 147 -3.42 10.05 3.58
CA THR A 147 -3.09 11.06 2.58
C THR A 147 -1.66 10.86 2.08
N GLN A 148 -0.71 10.61 2.99
CA GLN A 148 0.68 10.32 2.62
C GLN A 148 0.78 9.05 1.75
N GLU A 149 0.10 7.96 2.09
CA GLU A 149 0.07 6.76 1.23
C GLU A 149 -0.48 7.06 -0.17
N ARG A 150 -1.54 7.87 -0.25
CA ARG A 150 -2.15 8.27 -1.53
C ARG A 150 -1.23 9.18 -2.34
N GLU A 151 -0.31 9.91 -1.73
CA GLU A 151 0.70 10.70 -2.44
C GLU A 151 1.72 9.79 -3.15
N TYR A 152 2.19 8.71 -2.50
CA TYR A 152 3.01 7.69 -3.16
C TYR A 152 2.29 7.09 -4.37
N ALA A 153 1.03 6.72 -4.19
CA ALA A 153 0.19 6.20 -5.26
C ALA A 153 0.02 7.21 -6.42
N ALA A 154 -0.18 8.49 -6.13
CA ALA A 154 -0.29 9.55 -7.13
C ALA A 154 1.02 9.78 -7.89
N ILE A 155 2.17 9.79 -7.19
CA ILE A 155 3.49 9.88 -7.79
C ILE A 155 3.73 8.70 -8.73
N TYR A 156 3.36 7.49 -8.30
CA TYR A 156 3.46 6.28 -9.11
C TYR A 156 2.65 6.39 -10.40
N LEU A 157 1.35 6.74 -10.31
CA LEU A 157 0.49 6.93 -11.48
C LEU A 157 1.06 7.94 -12.47
N LYS A 158 1.59 9.07 -11.97
CA LYS A 158 2.27 10.06 -12.79
C LYS A 158 3.51 9.49 -13.48
N SER A 159 4.30 8.67 -12.79
CA SER A 159 5.52 8.06 -13.35
C SER A 159 5.24 7.14 -14.54
N ILE A 160 4.07 6.49 -14.55
CA ILE A 160 3.61 5.63 -15.65
C ILE A 160 2.62 6.32 -16.59
N SER A 161 2.43 7.63 -16.46
CA SER A 161 1.50 8.44 -17.27
C SER A 161 0.05 7.93 -17.27
N ARG A 162 -0.41 7.34 -16.17
CA ARG A 162 -1.80 6.89 -15.97
C ARG A 162 -2.56 7.88 -15.08
N HIS A 163 -3.86 7.97 -15.30
CA HIS A 163 -4.79 8.69 -14.43
C HIS A 163 -5.82 7.68 -13.93
N ALA A 164 -6.01 7.62 -12.60
CA ALA A 164 -6.97 6.74 -11.95
C ALA A 164 -7.39 7.37 -10.61
N ALA A 165 -8.61 7.07 -10.15
CA ALA A 165 -9.01 7.43 -8.79
C ALA A 165 -8.22 6.59 -7.79
N ILE A 166 -7.79 7.19 -6.69
CA ILE A 166 -7.02 6.51 -5.64
C ILE A 166 -7.91 6.32 -4.42
N GLY A 167 -8.03 5.08 -3.94
CA GLY A 167 -8.92 4.77 -2.83
C GLY A 167 -8.60 3.46 -2.13
N ASN A 168 -9.44 3.12 -1.17
CA ASN A 168 -9.51 1.79 -0.56
C ASN A 168 -10.56 0.95 -1.29
N TYR A 169 -10.55 -0.37 -1.05
CA TYR A 169 -11.53 -1.29 -1.65
C TYR A 169 -12.98 -0.78 -1.51
N GLY A 170 -13.41 -0.39 -0.31
CA GLY A 170 -14.78 0.09 -0.06
C GLY A 170 -15.13 1.47 -0.65
N ASP A 171 -14.20 2.16 -1.31
CA ASP A 171 -14.48 3.43 -2.01
C ASP A 171 -15.09 3.18 -3.40
N PHE A 172 -15.05 1.93 -3.90
CA PHE A 172 -15.49 1.55 -5.24
C PHE A 172 -16.53 0.42 -5.19
N ASP A 173 -17.20 0.18 -6.31
CA ASP A 173 -18.19 -0.90 -6.43
C ASP A 173 -17.52 -2.18 -6.95
N HIS A 174 -17.82 -3.31 -6.30
CA HIS A 174 -17.27 -4.63 -6.60
C HIS A 174 -18.43 -5.64 -6.63
N PRO A 175 -19.27 -5.62 -7.68
CA PRO A 175 -20.51 -6.41 -7.72
C PRO A 175 -20.20 -7.91 -7.74
N LEU A 176 -20.61 -8.60 -6.67
CA LEU A 176 -20.47 -10.05 -6.57
C LEU A 176 -21.45 -10.75 -7.52
N LEU A 177 -21.08 -11.92 -8.05
CA LEU A 177 -21.97 -12.75 -8.88
C LEU A 177 -23.34 -12.98 -8.21
N THR A 178 -23.35 -13.20 -6.89
CA THR A 178 -24.58 -13.39 -6.11
C THR A 178 -25.48 -12.15 -6.08
N SER A 179 -24.89 -10.95 -6.11
CA SER A 179 -25.67 -9.71 -6.21
C SER A 179 -26.32 -9.52 -7.58
N LEU A 180 -25.81 -10.23 -8.60
CA LEU A 180 -26.31 -10.23 -9.98
C LEU A 180 -27.24 -11.42 -10.27
N GLY A 181 -27.61 -12.20 -9.24
CA GLY A 181 -28.59 -13.29 -9.36
C GLY A 181 -28.00 -14.67 -9.63
N VAL A 182 -26.68 -14.83 -9.64
CA VAL A 182 -26.05 -16.16 -9.66
C VAL A 182 -26.23 -16.83 -8.29
N SER A 183 -26.51 -18.13 -8.25
CA SER A 183 -26.73 -18.81 -6.97
C SER A 183 -25.46 -18.85 -6.11
N VAL A 184 -25.63 -18.93 -4.79
CA VAL A 184 -24.50 -19.05 -3.85
C VAL A 184 -23.72 -20.33 -4.12
N GLU A 185 -24.39 -21.41 -4.52
CA GLU A 185 -23.77 -22.68 -4.87
C GLU A 185 -22.81 -22.52 -6.06
N VAL A 186 -23.26 -21.88 -7.15
CA VAL A 186 -22.41 -21.64 -8.33
C VAL A 186 -21.29 -20.66 -8.00
N SER A 187 -21.58 -19.60 -7.23
CA SER A 187 -20.57 -18.65 -6.77
C SER A 187 -19.46 -19.34 -5.97
N ASN A 188 -19.81 -20.25 -5.06
CA ASN A 188 -18.83 -20.99 -4.27
C ASN A 188 -18.00 -21.93 -5.16
N MET A 189 -18.61 -22.58 -6.15
CA MET A 189 -17.87 -23.41 -7.11
C MET A 189 -16.79 -22.62 -7.84
N MET A 190 -17.06 -21.37 -8.22
CA MET A 190 -16.06 -20.51 -8.86
C MET A 190 -14.93 -20.15 -7.88
N CYS A 191 -15.26 -19.76 -6.64
CA CYS A 191 -14.27 -19.42 -5.61
C CYS A 191 -13.36 -20.61 -5.23
N GLU A 192 -13.90 -21.83 -5.25
CA GLU A 192 -13.14 -23.05 -4.94
C GLU A 192 -12.29 -23.54 -6.11
N ASN A 193 -12.53 -23.03 -7.32
CA ASN A 193 -11.76 -23.40 -8.52
C ASN A 193 -10.37 -22.76 -8.49
N ARG A 194 -9.34 -23.59 -8.28
CA ARG A 194 -7.94 -23.15 -8.18
C ARG A 194 -7.42 -22.45 -9.45
N ASN A 195 -7.95 -22.79 -10.63
CA ASN A 195 -7.57 -22.13 -11.88
C ASN A 195 -8.00 -20.66 -11.91
N LEU A 196 -9.02 -20.30 -11.12
CA LEU A 196 -9.58 -18.95 -11.07
C LEU A 196 -8.96 -18.08 -9.97
N SER A 197 -8.00 -18.59 -9.20
CA SER A 197 -7.41 -17.91 -8.03
C SER A 197 -6.73 -16.56 -8.31
N LYS A 198 -6.39 -16.27 -9.57
CA LYS A 198 -5.78 -14.98 -9.98
C LYS A 198 -6.80 -13.91 -10.36
N TYR A 199 -8.04 -14.32 -10.61
CA TYR A 199 -9.13 -13.46 -11.04
C TYR A 199 -9.83 -12.79 -9.84
N PRO A 200 -10.47 -11.63 -10.05
CA PRO A 200 -11.27 -11.02 -8.99
C PRO A 200 -12.44 -11.90 -8.55
N LEU A 201 -12.90 -11.70 -7.32
CA LEU A 201 -14.08 -12.37 -6.77
C LEU A 201 -15.40 -11.68 -7.14
N TRP A 202 -15.32 -10.59 -7.92
CA TRP A 202 -16.44 -9.78 -8.38
C TRP A 202 -16.43 -9.69 -9.91
N VAL A 203 -17.55 -9.25 -10.49
CA VAL A 203 -17.64 -8.95 -11.92
C VAL A 203 -16.94 -7.63 -12.19
N GLY A 204 -15.82 -7.69 -12.90
CA GLY A 204 -14.85 -6.59 -13.02
C GLY A 204 -13.48 -7.12 -13.41
N ASN A 205 -12.43 -6.36 -13.12
CA ASN A 205 -11.06 -6.73 -13.47
C ASN A 205 -10.00 -6.23 -12.50
N VAL A 206 -8.89 -6.96 -12.46
CA VAL A 206 -7.64 -6.51 -11.84
C VAL A 206 -6.50 -6.52 -12.85
N GLU A 207 -5.57 -5.59 -12.73
CA GLU A 207 -4.33 -5.61 -13.54
C GLU A 207 -3.17 -6.22 -12.75
N ARG A 208 -2.33 -7.01 -13.42
CA ARG A 208 -1.11 -7.58 -12.84
C ARG A 208 0.05 -7.46 -13.83
N ILE A 209 1.27 -7.27 -13.33
CA ILE A 209 2.49 -7.30 -14.14
C ILE A 209 3.17 -8.66 -13.96
N GLU A 210 3.34 -9.38 -15.05
CA GLU A 210 3.98 -10.71 -15.08
C GLU A 210 5.10 -10.67 -16.12
N ASP A 211 6.34 -10.91 -15.69
CA ASP A 211 7.53 -10.86 -16.56
C ASP A 211 7.64 -9.57 -17.39
N GLY A 212 7.25 -8.44 -16.79
CA GLY A 212 7.25 -7.12 -17.43
C GLY A 212 6.06 -6.88 -18.37
N ILE A 213 5.15 -7.83 -18.53
CA ILE A 213 3.93 -7.71 -19.34
C ILE A 213 2.75 -7.43 -18.42
N ARG A 214 1.98 -6.39 -18.73
CA ARG A 214 0.73 -6.09 -18.04
C ARG A 214 -0.42 -6.93 -18.58
N TYR A 215 -1.08 -7.65 -17.69
CA TYR A 215 -2.29 -8.42 -17.97
C TYR A 215 -3.49 -7.85 -17.23
N VAL A 216 -4.66 -8.00 -17.86
CA VAL A 216 -5.97 -7.74 -17.25
C VAL A 216 -6.61 -9.11 -16.98
N TYR A 217 -6.92 -9.39 -15.72
CA TYR A 217 -7.70 -10.54 -15.30
C TYR A 217 -9.14 -10.09 -15.09
N GLN A 218 -10.03 -10.50 -15.97
CA GLN A 218 -11.39 -10.00 -16.06
C GLN A 218 -12.41 -11.11 -15.79
N VAL A 219 -13.49 -10.75 -15.12
CA VAL A 219 -14.68 -11.56 -14.88
C VAL A 219 -15.88 -10.82 -15.45
N ASP A 220 -16.55 -11.44 -16.41
CA ASP A 220 -17.78 -10.95 -17.02
C ASP A 220 -18.94 -11.89 -16.69
N TYR A 221 -20.14 -11.33 -16.63
CA TYR A 221 -21.37 -12.10 -16.45
C TYR A 221 -22.42 -11.67 -17.47
N ASP A 222 -22.85 -12.63 -18.30
CA ASP A 222 -23.96 -12.48 -19.24
C ASP A 222 -25.17 -13.24 -18.70
N GLN A 223 -26.18 -12.49 -18.25
CA GLN A 223 -27.40 -13.05 -17.69
C GLN A 223 -28.28 -13.71 -18.76
N GLU A 224 -28.29 -13.21 -20.00
CA GLU A 224 -29.13 -13.73 -21.08
C GLU A 224 -28.56 -15.04 -21.63
N ALA A 225 -27.24 -15.10 -21.78
CA ALA A 225 -26.53 -16.30 -22.22
C ALA A 225 -26.33 -17.34 -21.11
N HIS A 226 -26.57 -16.95 -19.84
CA HIS A 226 -26.23 -17.74 -18.67
C HIS A 226 -24.73 -18.09 -18.60
N GLU A 227 -23.85 -17.13 -18.89
CA GLU A 227 -22.41 -17.35 -18.95
C GLU A 227 -21.64 -16.50 -17.93
N ILE A 228 -20.72 -17.13 -17.21
CA ILE A 228 -19.68 -16.45 -16.43
C ILE A 228 -18.36 -16.66 -17.18
N THR A 229 -17.73 -15.56 -17.59
CA THR A 229 -16.50 -15.59 -18.38
C THR A 229 -15.33 -15.06 -17.55
N TYR A 230 -14.24 -15.83 -17.51
CA TYR A 230 -12.96 -15.43 -16.93
C TYR A 230 -11.95 -15.26 -18.08
N SER A 231 -11.42 -14.06 -18.29
CA SER A 231 -10.48 -13.77 -19.38
C SER A 231 -9.18 -13.14 -18.87
N LYS A 232 -8.04 -13.67 -19.31
CA LYS A 232 -6.73 -13.03 -19.15
C LYS A 232 -6.36 -12.35 -20.46
N LEU A 233 -6.22 -11.03 -20.46
CA LEU A 233 -5.92 -10.25 -21.66
C LEU A 233 -4.57 -9.54 -21.53
N LYS A 234 -3.78 -9.49 -22.60
CA LYS A 234 -2.64 -8.56 -22.67
C LYS A 234 -3.18 -7.13 -22.69
N TYR A 235 -2.70 -6.27 -21.79
CA TYR A 235 -3.25 -4.94 -21.59
C TYR A 235 -3.22 -4.08 -22.86
N ASP A 236 -2.09 -4.06 -23.57
CA ASP A 236 -1.87 -3.19 -24.73
C ASP A 236 -2.63 -3.66 -25.98
N THR A 237 -2.60 -4.96 -26.26
CA THR A 237 -3.15 -5.51 -27.50
C THR A 237 -4.58 -6.03 -27.36
N LYS A 238 -5.07 -6.16 -26.12
CA LYS A 238 -6.34 -6.83 -25.77
C LYS A 238 -6.44 -8.27 -26.28
N THR A 239 -5.30 -8.88 -26.60
CA THR A 239 -5.26 -10.28 -27.04
C THR A 239 -5.56 -11.18 -25.85
N VAL A 240 -6.49 -12.12 -26.04
CA VAL A 240 -6.83 -13.15 -25.06
C VAL A 240 -5.67 -14.14 -24.96
N ALA A 241 -5.14 -14.29 -23.75
CA ALA A 241 -4.08 -15.23 -23.41
C ALA A 241 -4.62 -16.50 -22.74
N GLU A 242 -5.77 -16.39 -22.07
CA GLU A 242 -6.48 -17.48 -21.39
C GLU A 242 -7.96 -17.09 -21.30
N LYS A 243 -8.87 -18.04 -21.48
CA LYS A 243 -10.30 -17.82 -21.27
C LYS A 243 -10.97 -19.07 -20.71
N PHE A 244 -11.83 -18.90 -19.72
CA PHE A 244 -12.76 -19.93 -19.23
C PHE A 244 -14.18 -19.41 -19.32
N VAL A 245 -15.13 -20.28 -19.68
CA VAL A 245 -16.56 -19.96 -19.71
C VAL A 245 -17.31 -21.01 -18.90
N PHE A 246 -18.15 -20.58 -17.98
CA PHE A 246 -18.96 -21.45 -17.13
C PHE A 246 -20.44 -21.12 -17.28
N ASP A 247 -21.28 -22.15 -17.20
CA ASP A 247 -22.73 -22.00 -17.12
C ASP A 247 -23.12 -21.44 -15.75
N SER A 248 -23.80 -20.29 -15.73
CA SER A 248 -24.12 -19.55 -14.50
C SER A 248 -25.23 -20.21 -13.67
N THR A 249 -25.92 -21.21 -14.21
CA THR A 249 -27.00 -21.94 -13.51
C THR A 249 -26.50 -23.21 -12.82
N SER A 250 -25.48 -23.85 -13.38
CA SER A 250 -24.97 -25.15 -12.94
C SER A 250 -23.51 -25.12 -12.49
N GLY A 251 -22.78 -24.05 -12.79
CA GLY A 251 -21.36 -23.90 -12.51
C GLY A 251 -20.45 -24.79 -13.34
N LYS A 252 -20.97 -25.46 -14.37
CA LYS A 252 -20.20 -26.35 -15.23
C LYS A 252 -19.41 -25.55 -16.26
N GLU A 253 -18.16 -25.94 -16.48
CA GLU A 253 -17.34 -25.37 -17.55
C GLU A 253 -17.96 -25.71 -18.91
N ILE A 254 -18.15 -24.68 -19.74
CA ILE A 254 -18.63 -24.74 -21.11
C ILE A 254 -17.44 -24.85 -22.07
N SER A 255 -16.41 -24.03 -21.87
CA SER A 255 -15.23 -23.99 -22.73
C SER A 255 -14.00 -23.37 -22.05
N GLN A 256 -12.83 -23.68 -22.59
CA GLN A 256 -11.55 -23.08 -22.23
C GLN A 256 -10.68 -22.83 -23.47
N LEU A 257 -9.85 -21.77 -23.41
CA LEU A 257 -8.82 -21.41 -24.40
C LEU A 257 -7.46 -21.24 -23.70
#